data_AF-A0A2U2X4Z2-F1
#
_entry.id   AF-A0A2U2X4Z2-F1
#
_cell.length_a   1.000
_cell.length_b   1.000
_cell.length_c   1.000
_cell.angle_alpha   90.00
_cell.angle_beta   90.00
_cell.angle_gamma   90.00
#
_symmetry.space_group_name_H-M   'P 1'
#
loop_
_entity.id
_entity.type
_entity.pdbx_description
1 polymer ?
#
loop_
_entity_poly.entity_id
_entity_poly.type
_entity_poly.pdbx_seq_one_letter_code
_entity_poly.pdbx_strand_id
1 'polypeptide(L)'
;MEEKQTKYLEHLSKKVLGKETIERPSFNFTDTVMSQVNALEKSTVTVYKPLISKKSWVLIGFGVLGLVLYIFFFGSDTETTSWMQSIDLNVLQNINMDIMPSLSLSKTFTYAIMLLGLMICIQIPLLKNHFNKRFET
;
A
#
# COMPACT_ATOMS: atom_id res chain seq x y z
N MET A 1 29.41 60.07 25.96
CA MET A 1 29.02 59.43 27.23
C MET A 1 28.40 58.05 27.02
N GLU A 2 27.84 57.76 25.84
CA GLU A 2 27.16 56.48 25.54
C GLU A 2 28.10 55.27 25.43
N GLU A 3 29.29 55.40 24.85
CA GLU A 3 30.25 54.27 24.73
C GLU A 3 30.69 53.67 26.08
N LYS A 4 30.74 54.48 27.14
CA LYS A 4 31.07 53.97 28.48
C LYS A 4 29.94 53.12 29.06
N GLN A 5 28.70 53.44 28.72
CA GLN A 5 27.52 52.71 29.20
C GLN A 5 27.38 51.37 28.46
N THR A 6 27.57 51.34 27.15
CA THR A 6 27.53 50.09 26.36
C THR A 6 28.62 49.11 26.81
N LYS A 7 29.84 49.61 27.04
CA LYS A 7 30.97 48.81 27.55
C LYS A 7 30.73 48.27 28.97
N TYR A 8 30.05 49.05 29.82
CA TYR A 8 29.66 48.61 31.16
C TYR A 8 28.60 47.50 31.10
N LEU A 9 27.58 47.65 30.24
CA LEU A 9 26.54 46.65 30.04
C LEU A 9 27.09 45.34 29.46
N GLU A 10 28.02 45.42 28.51
CA GLU A 10 28.70 44.24 27.96
C GLU A 10 29.53 43.52 29.02
N HIS A 11 30.26 44.27 29.86
CA HIS A 11 31.05 43.69 30.94
C HIS A 11 30.16 43.06 32.03
N LEU A 12 29.01 43.66 32.35
CA LEU A 12 28.02 43.06 33.24
C LEU A 12 27.43 41.78 32.65
N SER A 13 27.00 41.81 31.39
CA SER A 13 26.47 40.65 30.68
C SER A 13 27.47 39.49 30.70
N LYS A 14 28.72 39.76 30.32
CA LYS A 14 29.80 38.75 30.33
C LYS A 14 30.14 38.25 31.73
N LYS A 15 30.00 39.09 32.76
CA LYS A 15 30.25 38.69 34.17
C LYS A 15 29.11 37.86 34.74
N VAL A 16 27.87 38.08 34.32
CA VAL A 16 26.70 37.27 34.70
C VAL A 16 26.76 35.94 33.96
N LEU A 17 26.83 35.97 32.63
CA LEU A 17 26.93 34.78 31.78
C LEU A 17 28.19 33.93 32.02
N GLY A 18 29.33 34.56 32.33
CA GLY A 18 30.60 33.86 32.54
C GLY A 18 30.81 33.31 33.95
N LYS A 19 29.95 33.67 34.91
CA LYS A 19 29.99 33.17 36.30
C LYS A 19 28.96 32.09 36.58
N GLU A 20 27.93 32.01 35.77
CA GLU A 20 27.02 30.88 35.81
C GLU A 20 27.72 29.71 35.16
N THR A 21 27.81 28.61 35.91
CA THR A 21 28.26 27.33 35.39
C THR A 21 27.27 27.02 34.28
N ILE A 22 27.68 27.18 33.01
CA ILE A 22 26.81 26.88 31.87
C ILE A 22 26.24 25.50 32.16
N GLU A 23 24.93 25.43 32.40
CA GLU A 23 24.25 24.16 32.66
C GLU A 23 24.39 23.35 31.38
N ARG A 24 25.43 22.53 31.34
CA ARG A 24 25.68 21.68 30.20
C ARG A 24 24.59 20.62 30.28
N PRO A 25 23.83 20.41 29.20
CA PRO A 25 22.90 19.31 29.17
C PRO A 25 23.64 18.02 29.54
N SER A 26 22.93 17.08 30.15
CA SER A 26 23.51 15.79 30.48
C SER A 26 24.15 15.18 29.22
N PHE A 27 25.21 14.39 29.40
CA PHE A 27 25.94 13.79 28.29
C PHE A 27 25.03 13.05 27.29
N ASN A 28 23.91 12.49 27.78
CA ASN A 28 22.92 11.74 27.01
C ASN A 28 21.63 12.52 26.72
N PHE A 29 21.62 13.85 26.86
CA PHE A 29 20.40 14.66 26.68
C PHE A 29 19.80 14.47 25.29
N THR A 30 20.64 14.59 24.25
CA THR A 30 20.20 14.41 22.86
C THR A 30 19.64 13.02 22.62
N ASP A 31 20.30 11.97 23.13
CA ASP A 31 19.83 10.59 22.99
C ASP A 31 18.50 10.36 23.71
N THR A 32 18.34 10.95 24.90
CA THR A 32 17.09 10.85 25.67
C THR A 32 15.94 11.54 24.95
N VAL A 33 16.16 12.77 24.46
CA VAL A 33 15.15 13.53 23.71
C VAL A 33 14.81 12.82 22.40
N MET A 34 15.80 12.40 21.62
CA MET A 34 15.58 11.68 20.36
C MET A 34 14.90 10.33 20.58
N SER A 35 15.18 9.62 21.68
CA SER A 35 14.48 8.37 22.01
C SER A 35 12.98 8.58 22.26
N GLN A 36 12.62 9.68 22.95
CA GLN A 36 11.22 10.02 23.22
C GLN A 36 10.51 10.53 21.97
N VAL A 37 11.19 11.34 21.15
CA VAL A 37 10.66 11.82 19.85
C VAL A 37 10.40 10.65 18.91
N ASN A 38 11.34 9.71 18.77
CA ASN A 38 11.15 8.52 17.95
C ASN A 38 10.04 7.60 18.48
N ALA A 39 9.88 7.49 19.81
CA ALA A 39 8.79 6.72 20.40
C ALA A 39 7.41 7.35 20.15
N LEU A 40 7.33 8.69 20.20
CA LEU A 40 6.14 9.46 19.86
C LEU A 40 5.83 9.37 18.36
N GLU A 41 6.83 9.54 17.48
CA GLU A 41 6.65 9.39 16.03
C GLU A 41 6.19 7.98 15.68
N LYS A 42 6.79 6.92 16.24
CA LYS A 42 6.34 5.54 15.98
C LYS A 42 4.89 5.28 16.41
N SER A 43 4.39 6.02 17.40
CA SER A 43 2.99 5.98 17.82
C SER A 43 2.05 6.73 16.86
N THR A 44 2.57 7.71 16.12
CA THR A 44 1.79 8.59 15.22
C THR A 44 2.03 8.33 13.74
N VAL A 45 3.03 7.52 13.38
CA VAL A 45 3.16 6.94 12.03
C VAL A 45 1.85 6.21 11.80
N THR A 46 1.06 6.81 10.94
CA THR A 46 -0.26 6.37 10.53
C THR A 46 -0.17 4.91 10.15
N VAL A 47 -0.50 4.03 11.09
CA VAL A 47 -0.52 2.59 10.86
C VAL A 47 -1.47 2.40 9.69
N TYR A 48 -0.90 2.07 8.52
CA TYR A 48 -1.67 1.86 7.30
C TYR A 48 -2.55 0.64 7.56
N LYS A 49 -3.75 0.90 8.06
CA LYS A 49 -4.76 -0.11 8.29
C LYS A 49 -5.47 -0.24 6.96
N PRO A 50 -5.23 -1.32 6.20
CA PRO A 50 -5.87 -1.48 4.90
C PRO A 50 -7.39 -1.40 5.09
N LEU A 51 -8.06 -0.57 4.30
CA LEU A 51 -9.52 -0.32 4.37
C LEU A 51 -10.33 -1.62 4.41
N ILE A 52 -9.79 -2.68 3.78
CA ILE A 52 -10.34 -4.02 3.79
C ILE A 52 -9.25 -4.98 4.27
N SER A 53 -9.53 -5.71 5.35
CA SER A 53 -8.62 -6.74 5.88
C SER A 53 -8.28 -7.78 4.81
N LYS A 54 -7.04 -8.28 4.79
CA LYS A 54 -6.57 -9.30 3.83
C LYS A 54 -7.50 -10.53 3.77
N LYS A 55 -8.13 -10.90 4.89
CA LYS A 55 -9.09 -12.00 4.99
C LYS A 55 -10.41 -11.69 4.27
N SER A 56 -10.85 -10.44 4.32
CA SER A 56 -12.08 -9.99 3.67
C SER A 56 -11.95 -9.97 2.14
N TRP A 57 -10.75 -9.67 1.62
CA TRP A 57 -10.46 -9.82 0.18
C TRP A 57 -10.58 -11.26 -0.33
N VAL A 58 -10.13 -12.24 0.45
CA VAL A 58 -10.29 -13.67 0.10
C VAL A 58 -11.77 -14.06 0.10
N LEU A 59 -12.55 -13.57 1.07
CA LEU A 59 -14.00 -13.80 1.13
C LEU A 59 -14.73 -13.18 -0.08
N ILE A 60 -14.37 -11.95 -0.46
CA ILE A 60 -14.88 -11.31 -1.69
C ILE A 60 -14.54 -12.14 -2.92
N GLY A 61 -13.29 -12.61 -3.04
CA GLY A 61 -12.84 -13.40 -4.18
C GLY A 61 -13.61 -14.72 -4.30
N PHE A 62 -13.79 -15.43 -3.19
CA PHE A 62 -14.60 -16.65 -3.16
C PHE A 62 -16.07 -16.39 -3.48
N GLY A 63 -16.65 -15.28 -3.01
CA GLY A 63 -18.02 -14.90 -3.31
C GLY A 63 -18.25 -14.65 -4.79
N VAL A 64 -17.34 -13.90 -5.43
CA VAL A 64 -17.39 -13.65 -6.88
C VAL A 64 -17.19 -14.94 -7.66
N LEU A 65 -16.20 -15.77 -7.29
CA LEU A 65 -15.94 -17.05 -7.93
C LEU A 65 -17.15 -17.98 -7.83
N GLY A 66 -17.78 -18.06 -6.66
CA GLY A 66 -19.00 -18.84 -6.43
C GLY A 66 -20.17 -18.36 -7.28
N LEU A 67 -20.33 -17.05 -7.44
CA LEU A 67 -21.38 -16.46 -8.27
C LEU A 67 -21.16 -16.72 -9.76
N VAL A 68 -19.91 -16.64 -10.23
CA VAL A 68 -19.54 -17.00 -11.60
C VAL A 68 -19.77 -18.49 -11.87
N LEU A 69 -19.35 -19.37 -10.96
CA LEU A 69 -19.58 -20.81 -11.08
C LEU A 69 -21.08 -21.15 -11.03
N TYR A 70 -21.85 -20.48 -10.18
CA TYR A 70 -23.29 -20.65 -10.12
C TYR A 70 -23.97 -20.28 -11.44
N ILE A 71 -23.62 -19.13 -12.03
CA ILE A 71 -24.14 -18.74 -13.35
C ILE A 71 -23.68 -19.71 -14.44
N PHE A 72 -22.44 -20.20 -14.38
CA PHE A 72 -21.91 -21.12 -15.39
C PHE A 72 -22.57 -22.51 -15.35
N PHE A 73 -22.85 -23.06 -14.17
CA PHE A 73 -23.42 -24.40 -14.02
C PHE A 73 -24.96 -24.43 -13.97
N PHE A 74 -25.58 -23.38 -13.42
CA PHE A 74 -27.03 -23.30 -13.19
C PHE A 74 -27.71 -22.17 -13.98
N GLY A 75 -26.97 -21.40 -14.77
CA GLY A 75 -27.54 -20.44 -15.71
C GLY A 75 -28.16 -21.14 -16.91
N SER A 76 -29.32 -21.75 -16.72
CA SER A 76 -30.19 -22.17 -17.82
C SER A 76 -31.04 -20.97 -18.26
N ASP A 77 -30.92 -20.60 -19.54
CA ASP A 77 -31.79 -19.72 -20.34
C ASP A 77 -32.74 -18.85 -19.52
N THR A 78 -32.18 -17.87 -18.80
CA THR A 78 -33.00 -16.83 -18.19
C THR A 78 -33.49 -15.94 -19.32
N GLU A 79 -34.78 -16.05 -19.63
CA GLU A 79 -35.51 -15.14 -20.50
C GLU A 79 -35.03 -13.72 -20.25
N THR A 80 -34.44 -13.12 -21.29
CA THR A 80 -33.78 -11.82 -21.25
C THR A 80 -34.75 -10.80 -20.68
N THR A 81 -34.51 -10.37 -19.44
CA THR A 81 -35.31 -9.34 -18.80
C THR A 81 -35.17 -8.06 -19.63
N SER A 82 -36.29 -7.44 -20.00
CA SER A 82 -36.44 -6.35 -20.98
C SER A 82 -35.41 -5.20 -20.92
N TRP A 83 -34.75 -4.95 -19.78
CA TRP A 83 -33.67 -3.96 -19.66
C TRP A 83 -32.35 -4.37 -20.34
N MET A 84 -32.17 -5.68 -20.61
CA MET A 84 -31.00 -6.27 -21.27
C MET A 84 -31.22 -6.48 -22.78
N GLN A 85 -32.43 -6.24 -23.30
CA GLN A 85 -32.72 -6.25 -24.75
C GLN A 85 -32.16 -5.03 -25.49
N SER A 86 -31.90 -3.92 -24.77
CA SER A 86 -31.30 -2.71 -25.35
C SER A 86 -29.78 -2.82 -25.55
N ILE A 87 -29.16 -3.80 -24.88
CA ILE A 87 -27.79 -4.18 -25.17
C ILE A 87 -27.90 -5.11 -26.36
N ASP A 88 -27.54 -4.61 -27.54
CA ASP A 88 -27.51 -5.40 -28.77
C ASP A 88 -26.38 -6.43 -28.69
N LEU A 89 -26.60 -7.46 -27.86
CA LEU A 89 -25.80 -8.66 -27.74
C LEU A 89 -25.87 -9.51 -29.01
N ASN A 90 -26.65 -9.09 -30.02
CA ASN A 90 -26.66 -9.72 -31.34
C ASN A 90 -25.31 -9.56 -32.05
N VAL A 91 -24.52 -8.54 -31.71
CA VAL A 91 -23.11 -8.44 -32.10
C VAL A 91 -22.28 -9.53 -31.44
N LEU A 92 -22.60 -9.92 -30.19
CA LEU A 92 -21.93 -10.98 -29.44
C LEU A 92 -22.39 -12.39 -29.85
N GLN A 93 -23.64 -12.53 -30.29
CA GLN A 93 -24.21 -13.78 -30.80
C GLN A 93 -23.86 -14.03 -32.28
N ASN A 94 -23.70 -12.97 -33.10
CA ASN A 94 -23.20 -13.05 -34.48
C ASN A 94 -21.68 -12.86 -34.60
N ILE A 95 -20.93 -12.80 -33.49
CA ILE A 95 -19.49 -13.11 -33.60
C ILE A 95 -19.45 -14.59 -33.93
N ASN A 96 -19.42 -14.89 -35.23
CA ASN A 96 -19.10 -16.19 -35.71
C ASN A 96 -17.75 -16.52 -35.06
N MET A 97 -17.72 -17.49 -34.14
CA MET A 97 -16.47 -17.93 -33.50
C MET A 97 -15.45 -18.43 -34.54
N ASP A 98 -15.83 -18.55 -35.81
CA ASP A 98 -14.92 -18.77 -36.94
C ASP A 98 -14.03 -17.57 -37.31
N ILE A 99 -14.35 -16.34 -36.88
CA ILE A 99 -13.47 -15.16 -37.12
C ILE A 99 -12.34 -15.12 -36.09
N MET A 100 -12.49 -15.83 -34.97
CA MET A 100 -11.36 -16.16 -34.12
C MET A 100 -10.66 -17.33 -34.82
N PRO A 101 -9.50 -17.14 -35.47
CA PRO A 101 -8.78 -18.26 -36.06
C PRO A 101 -8.64 -19.28 -34.95
N SER A 102 -9.15 -20.50 -35.16
CA SER A 102 -9.12 -21.56 -34.14
C SER A 102 -7.73 -21.56 -33.53
N LEU A 103 -7.64 -20.95 -32.34
CA LEU A 103 -6.36 -20.55 -31.79
C LEU A 103 -5.82 -21.86 -31.25
N SER A 104 -5.14 -22.58 -32.13
CA SER A 104 -4.53 -23.87 -31.83
C SER A 104 -3.35 -23.58 -30.93
N LEU A 105 -3.68 -23.30 -29.67
CA LEU A 105 -2.70 -23.11 -28.63
C LEU A 105 -1.90 -24.40 -28.57
N SER A 106 -0.66 -24.30 -29.01
CA SER A 106 0.30 -25.39 -28.88
C SER A 106 0.31 -25.83 -27.42
N LYS A 107 0.39 -27.14 -27.17
CA LYS A 107 0.46 -27.68 -25.81
C LYS A 107 1.53 -26.98 -24.99
N THR A 108 2.66 -26.65 -25.62
CA THR A 108 3.75 -25.86 -25.01
C THR A 108 3.30 -24.48 -24.55
N PHE A 109 2.50 -23.78 -25.34
CA PHE A 109 1.97 -22.46 -24.98
C PHE A 109 0.99 -22.54 -23.81
N THR A 110 0.13 -23.57 -23.78
CA THR A 110 -0.75 -23.82 -22.64
C THR A 110 0.04 -24.09 -21.35
N TYR A 111 1.08 -24.93 -21.41
CA TYR A 111 1.95 -25.18 -20.26
C TYR A 111 2.72 -23.92 -19.85
N ALA A 112 3.16 -23.10 -20.80
CA ALA A 112 3.84 -21.84 -20.53
C ALA A 112 2.93 -20.86 -19.78
N ILE A 113 1.68 -20.68 -20.23
CA ILE A 113 0.71 -19.81 -19.54
C ILE A 113 0.39 -20.33 -18.13
N MET A 114 0.27 -21.64 -17.97
CA MET A 114 -0.02 -22.23 -16.66
C MET A 114 1.14 -22.04 -15.69
N LEU A 115 2.37 -22.26 -16.15
CA LEU A 115 3.59 -22.05 -15.37
C LEU A 115 3.79 -20.57 -15.02
N LEU A 116 3.53 -19.67 -15.97
CA LEU A 116 3.65 -18.23 -15.76
C LEU A 116 2.61 -17.73 -14.75
N GLY A 117 1.38 -18.22 -14.82
CA GLY A 117 0.35 -17.96 -13.80
C GLY A 117 0.78 -18.42 -12.41
N LEU A 118 1.31 -19.64 -12.30
CA LEU A 118 1.82 -20.18 -11.04
C LEU A 118 3.01 -19.36 -10.50
N MET A 119 3.90 -18.92 -11.39
CA MET A 119 5.03 -18.05 -11.03
C MET A 119 4.54 -16.71 -10.47
N ILE A 120 3.54 -16.08 -11.09
CA ILE A 120 2.96 -14.82 -10.60
C ILE A 120 2.34 -15.01 -9.21
N CYS A 121 1.63 -16.11 -8.99
CA CYS A 121 1.05 -16.42 -7.67
C CYS A 121 2.10 -16.51 -6.56
N ILE A 122 3.32 -16.97 -6.88
CA ILE A 122 4.44 -17.03 -5.93
C ILE A 122 5.16 -15.67 -5.82
N GLN A 123 5.27 -14.93 -6.93
CA GLN A 123 5.96 -13.63 -6.94
C GLN A 123 5.22 -12.55 -6.16
N ILE A 124 3.89 -12.52 -6.20
CA ILE A 124 3.08 -11.54 -5.46
C ILE A 124 3.36 -11.55 -3.95
N PRO A 125 3.31 -12.70 -3.23
CA PRO A 125 3.64 -12.72 -1.80
C PRO A 125 5.11 -12.45 -1.51
N LEU A 126 6.04 -12.87 -2.39
CA LEU A 126 7.47 -12.62 -2.23
C LEU A 126 7.78 -11.12 -2.32
N LEU A 127 7.22 -10.44 -3.33
CA LEU A 127 7.35 -9.01 -3.55
C LEU A 127 6.69 -8.22 -2.42
N LYS A 128 5.49 -8.65 -1.99
CA LYS A 128 4.79 -8.07 -0.85
C LYS A 128 5.60 -8.16 0.44
N ASN A 129 6.25 -9.30 0.71
CA ASN A 129 7.09 -9.47 1.89
C ASN A 129 8.33 -8.57 1.83
N HIS A 130 8.97 -8.48 0.66
CA HIS A 130 10.14 -7.62 0.44
C HIS A 130 9.81 -6.13 0.67
N PHE A 131 8.67 -5.65 0.15
CA PHE A 131 8.23 -4.27 0.39
C PHE A 131 7.77 -4.03 1.82
N ASN A 132 7.03 -4.95 2.45
CA ASN A 132 6.59 -4.79 3.85
C ASN A 132 7.78 -4.62 4.79
N LYS A 133 8.87 -5.34 4.56
CA LYS A 133 10.12 -5.23 5.33
C LYS A 133 10.84 -3.89 5.13
N ARG A 134 10.55 -3.17 4.04
CA ARG A 134 11.17 -1.87 3.71
C ARG A 134 10.35 -0.67 4.20
N PHE A 135 9.06 -0.86 4.47
CA PHE A 135 8.15 0.16 5.02
C PHE A 135 7.90 0.01 6.53
N GLU A 136 8.52 -0.98 7.19
CA GLU A 136 8.58 -1.13 8.66
C GLU A 136 9.80 -0.42 9.27
N THR A 137 10.27 0.67 8.65
CA THR A 137 11.20 1.62 9.30
C THR A 137 10.40 2.80 9.80
#